data_AF-A0A5N9I9E3-F1
#
_entry.id   AF-A0A5N9I9E3-F1
#
_cell.length_a   1.000
_cell.length_b   1.000
_cell.length_c   1.000
_cell.angle_alpha   90.00
_cell.angle_beta   90.00
_cell.angle_gamma   90.00
#
_symmetry.space_group_name_H-M   'P 1'
#
loop_
_entity.id
_entity.type
_entity.pdbx_description
1 polymer ?
#
loop_
_entity_poly.entity_id
_entity_poly.type
_entity_poly.pdbx_seq_one_letter_code
_entity_poly.pdbx_strand_id
1 'polypeptide(L)' 'GAGLDVYEKEPLSESPLFQLPNALTLPHIGSATAETREAMANRAMDNLRAALLGERPRDLVNPQVWKGC' A
#
# COMPACT_ATOMS: atom_id res chain seq x y z
N GLY A 1 -5.14 19.94 -16.77
CA GLY A 1 -4.30 18.72 -16.81
C GLY A 1 -4.65 17.82 -15.65
N ALA A 2 -3.98 16.66 -15.53
CA ALA A 2 -4.18 15.70 -14.45
C ALA A 2 -2.87 15.02 -14.03
N GLY A 3 -2.76 14.62 -12.76
CA GLY A 3 -1.67 13.80 -12.23
C GLY A 3 -2.26 12.54 -11.60
N LEU A 4 -1.79 11.37 -12.01
CA LEU A 4 -2.34 10.07 -11.63
C LEU A 4 -1.22 9.16 -11.10
N ASP A 5 -1.41 8.61 -9.92
CA ASP A 5 -0.53 7.56 -9.35
C ASP A 5 -1.23 6.20 -9.28
N VAL A 6 -2.57 6.18 -9.39
CA VAL A 6 -3.39 4.96 -9.27
C VAL A 6 -4.34 4.81 -10.46
N TYR A 7 -4.68 3.56 -10.79
CA TYR A 7 -5.59 3.23 -11.89
C TYR A 7 -6.54 2.10 -11.47
N GLU A 8 -7.67 1.96 -12.17
CA GLU A 8 -8.62 0.87 -11.89
C GLU A 8 -8.00 -0.52 -12.11
N LYS A 9 -7.15 -0.65 -13.14
CA LYS A 9 -6.40 -1.87 -13.43
C LYS A 9 -4.91 -1.55 -13.52
N GLU A 10 -4.12 -2.25 -12.73
CA GLU A 10 -2.66 -2.11 -12.66
C GLU A 10 -1.96 -3.45 -13.00
N PRO A 11 -0.75 -3.43 -13.59
CA PRO A 11 -0.01 -2.25 -14.03
C PRO A 11 -0.58 -1.66 -15.33
N LEU A 12 -0.40 -0.35 -15.51
CA LEU A 12 -0.77 0.33 -16.74
C LEU A 12 0.36 0.20 -17.78
N SER A 13 0.34 -0.86 -18.58
CA SER A 13 1.37 -1.09 -19.61
C SER A 13 1.15 -0.28 -20.89
N GLU A 14 -0.11 -0.04 -21.26
CA GLU A 14 -0.52 0.78 -22.40
C GLU A 14 -1.73 1.62 -21.98
N SER A 15 -1.77 2.89 -22.39
CA SER A 15 -2.88 3.79 -22.08
C SER A 15 -2.94 5.01 -22.99
N PRO A 16 -4.14 5.47 -23.40
CA PRO A 16 -4.32 6.76 -24.06
C PRO A 16 -3.78 7.94 -23.23
N LEU A 17 -3.71 7.80 -21.91
CA LEU A 17 -3.19 8.83 -21.01
C LEU A 17 -1.74 9.20 -21.29
N PHE A 18 -0.94 8.26 -21.81
CA PHE A 18 0.47 8.51 -22.15
C PHE A 18 0.65 9.47 -23.33
N GLN A 19 -0.40 9.68 -24.14
CA GLN A 19 -0.39 10.58 -25.30
C GLN A 19 -0.90 11.99 -24.96
N LEU A 20 -1.46 12.20 -23.77
CA LEU A 20 -2.02 13.48 -23.39
C LEU A 20 -0.91 14.41 -22.86
N PRO A 21 -0.63 15.55 -23.52
CA PRO A 21 0.47 16.44 -23.14
C PRO A 21 0.23 17.15 -21.80
N ASN A 22 -0.99 17.07 -21.27
CA ASN A 22 -1.41 17.67 -20.02
C ASN A 22 -1.70 16.61 -18.93
N ALA A 23 -1.20 15.38 -19.09
CA ALA A 23 -1.29 14.31 -18.11
C ALA A 23 0.09 13.86 -17.62
N LEU A 24 0.25 13.75 -16.30
CA LEU A 24 1.39 13.10 -15.65
C LEU A 24 0.92 11.77 -15.06
N THR A 25 1.61 10.69 -15.40
CA THR A 25 1.30 9.34 -14.94
C THR A 25 2.48 8.77 -14.17
N LEU A 26 2.19 8.16 -13.02
CA LEU A 26 3.16 7.49 -12.16
C LEU A 26 2.71 6.04 -11.92
N PRO A 27 3.64 5.10 -11.68
CA PRO A 27 3.33 3.68 -11.52
C PRO A 27 3.12 3.29 -10.05
N HIS A 28 2.15 3.91 -9.37
CA HIS A 28 1.79 3.61 -7.98
C HIS A 28 2.97 3.70 -7.00
N ILE A 29 3.67 4.83 -7.04
CA ILE A 29 4.89 5.08 -6.26
C ILE A 29 4.68 6.06 -5.10
N GLY A 30 3.44 6.39 -4.75
CA GLY A 30 3.12 7.34 -3.67
C GLY A 30 3.78 7.03 -2.32
N SER A 31 4.05 5.76 -2.00
CA SER A 31 4.76 5.33 -0.78
C SER A 31 6.19 4.84 -1.01
N ALA A 32 6.70 4.91 -2.25
CA ALA A 32 7.89 4.20 -2.67
C ALA A 32 9.21 4.92 -2.35
N THR A 33 9.32 5.57 -1.18
CA THR A 33 10.64 5.96 -0.64
C THR A 33 11.23 4.80 0.17
N ALA A 34 12.56 4.74 0.27
CA ALA A 34 13.23 3.68 1.02
C ALA A 34 12.78 3.69 2.50
N GLU A 35 12.75 4.87 3.11
CA GLU A 35 12.39 5.08 4.51
C GLU A 35 10.93 4.68 4.78
N THR A 36 10.02 5.07 3.89
CA THR A 36 8.59 4.76 4.04
C THR A 36 8.35 3.26 3.87
N ARG A 37 8.98 2.63 2.87
CA ARG A 37 8.85 1.18 2.63
C ARG A 37 9.46 0.36 3.77
N GLU A 38 10.59 0.79 4.33
CA GLU A 38 11.20 0.16 5.50
C GLU A 38 10.30 0.26 6.74
N ALA A 39 9.76 1.45 7.03
CA ALA A 39 8.84 1.64 8.15
C ALA A 39 7.55 0.79 8.00
N MET A 40 7.01 0.70 6.78
CA MET A 40 5.86 -0.17 6.48
C MET A 40 6.19 -1.66 6.68
N ALA A 41 7.37 -2.11 6.23
CA ALA A 41 7.82 -3.48 6.41
C ALA A 41 7.98 -3.84 7.89
N ASN A 42 8.64 -2.98 8.67
CA ASN A 42 8.79 -3.16 10.12
C ASN A 42 7.43 -3.23 10.81
N ARG A 43 6.50 -2.35 10.46
CA ARG A 43 5.13 -2.35 11.00
C ARG A 43 4.38 -3.65 10.67
N ALA A 44 4.53 -4.18 9.46
CA ALA A 44 3.92 -5.46 9.08
C ALA A 44 4.51 -6.63 9.89
N MET A 45 5.82 -6.65 10.09
CA MET A 45 6.52 -7.65 10.89
C MET A 45 6.09 -7.62 12.36
N ASP A 46 5.97 -6.44 12.95
CA ASP A 46 5.52 -6.29 14.35
C ASP A 46 4.10 -6.82 14.55
N ASN A 47 3.20 -6.53 13.61
CA ASN A 47 1.83 -7.06 13.65
C ASN A 47 1.79 -8.59 13.52
N LEU A 48 2.58 -9.16 12.61
CA LEU A 48 2.68 -10.60 12.44
C LEU A 48 3.22 -11.27 13.71
N ARG A 49 4.28 -10.71 14.30
CA ARG A 49 4.87 -11.22 15.54
C ARG A 49 3.86 -11.20 16.68
N ALA A 50 3.15 -10.09 16.88
CA ALA A 50 2.12 -9.99 17.91
C ALA A 50 1.05 -11.09 17.75
N ALA A 51 0.54 -11.26 16.52
CA ALA A 51 -0.46 -12.29 16.22
C ALA A 51 0.02 -13.71 16.57
N LEU A 52 1.27 -14.04 16.20
CA LEU A 52 1.86 -15.36 16.45
C LEU A 52 2.11 -15.63 17.95
N LEU A 53 2.27 -14.58 18.75
CA LEU A 53 2.42 -14.68 20.21
C LEU A 53 1.08 -14.65 20.95
N GLY A 54 -0.05 -14.58 20.24
CA GLY A 54 -1.37 -14.41 20.83
C GLY A 54 -1.63 -13.02 21.40
N GLU A 55 -0.70 -12.08 21.18
CA GLU A 55 -0.87 -10.68 21.49
C GLU A 55 -1.76 -10.03 20.42
N ARG A 56 -2.54 -9.02 20.82
CA ARG A 56 -3.40 -8.31 19.87
C ARG A 56 -2.55 -7.47 18.91
N PRO A 57 -2.61 -7.71 17.58
CA PRO A 57 -1.90 -6.87 16.61
C PRO A 57 -2.40 -5.42 16.66
N ARG A 58 -1.48 -4.48 16.44
CA ARG A 58 -1.75 -3.03 16.47
C ARG A 58 -2.74 -2.60 15.38
N ASP A 59 -2.56 -3.12 14.16
CA ASP A 59 -3.17 -2.63 12.93
C ASP A 59 -4.21 -3.62 12.36
N LEU A 60 -5.14 -4.04 13.22
CA LEU A 60 -6.27 -4.88 12.80
C LEU A 60 -7.26 -4.07 11.95
N VAL A 61 -7.49 -4.51 10.72
CA VAL A 61 -8.49 -3.92 9.81
C VAL A 61 -9.92 -4.23 10.26
N ASN A 62 -10.13 -5.45 10.77
CA ASN A 62 -11.40 -5.99 11.24
C ASN A 62 -11.26 -6.46 12.71
N PRO A 63 -11.14 -5.55 13.69
CA PRO A 63 -10.89 -5.91 15.09
C PRO A 63 -11.93 -6.84 15.72
N GLN A 64 -13.17 -6.84 15.20
CA GLN A 64 -14.27 -7.67 15.67
C GLN A 64 -14.07 -9.17 15.43
N VAL A 65 -13.19 -9.57 14.51
CA VAL A 65 -12.90 -10.99 14.25
C VAL A 65 -11.74 -11.53 15.07
N TRP A 66 -11.01 -10.67 15.77
CA TRP A 66 -9.90 -11.08 16.62
C TRP A 66 -10.45 -11.82 17.85
N LYS A 67 -10.21 -13.13 17.91
CA LYS A 67 -10.68 -13.99 19.00
C LYS A 67 -9.70 -14.05 20.17
N GLY A 68 -8.53 -13.41 20.04
CA GLY A 68 -7.39 -13.72 20.92
C GLY A 68 -6.86 -15.13 20.68
N CYS A 69 -5.73 -15.44 21.30
CA CYS A 69 -5.40 -16.81 21.68
C CYS A 69 -5.94 -17.05 23.09
#